data_AF-H3BDS2-F1
#
_entry.id   AF-H3BDS2-F1
#
_cell.length_a   1.000
_cell.length_b   1.000
_cell.length_c   1.000
_cell.angle_alpha   90.00
_cell.angle_beta   90.00
_cell.angle_gamma   90.00
#
_symmetry.space_group_name_H-M   'P 1'
#
loop_
_entity.id
_entity.type
_entity.pdbx_description
1 polymer ?
#
loop_
_entity_poly.entity_id
_entity_poly.type
_entity_poly.pdbx_seq_one_letter_code
_entity_poly.pdbx_strand_id
1 'polypeptide(L)'
;IYSPTNGFVYCFACKLFSNDQKNRFGNVGFQDWKHADRALSMHENSECHCCAMVTLTTRMDAEGCIDKCLVTQYRAEKQYWRDVLSCVLNVVRFLAERGLAFCSENEILGSPFLGQHINKHGNMGRSHASYLSSTICEEFIALLGEKVF
;
A
#
# COMPACT_ATOMS: atom_id res chain seq x y z
N ILE A 1 -12.73 -11.13 -15.02
CA ILE A 1 -12.88 -12.54 -14.56
C ILE A 1 -13.05 -13.42 -15.77
N TYR A 2 -12.19 -14.43 -15.92
CA TYR A 2 -12.27 -15.38 -17.02
C TYR A 2 -12.97 -16.67 -16.56
N SER A 3 -13.86 -17.22 -17.39
CA SER A 3 -14.51 -18.52 -17.20
C SER A 3 -13.87 -19.54 -18.15
N PRO A 4 -13.04 -20.48 -17.65
CA PRO A 4 -12.39 -21.48 -18.49
C PRO A 4 -13.36 -22.42 -19.23
N THR A 5 -14.51 -22.71 -18.61
CA THR A 5 -15.50 -23.64 -19.18
C THR A 5 -16.20 -23.08 -20.42
N ASN A 6 -16.44 -21.77 -20.44
CA ASN A 6 -17.17 -21.11 -21.52
C ASN A 6 -16.26 -20.25 -22.42
N GLY A 7 -15.01 -20.01 -22.01
CA GLY A 7 -14.09 -19.11 -22.72
C GLY A 7 -14.49 -17.63 -22.63
N PHE A 8 -15.30 -17.24 -21.64
CA PHE A 8 -15.89 -15.91 -21.54
C PHE A 8 -15.18 -15.03 -20.51
N VAL A 9 -15.10 -13.73 -20.79
CA VAL A 9 -14.63 -12.68 -19.90
C VAL A 9 -15.81 -11.88 -19.36
N TYR A 10 -15.77 -11.63 -18.06
CA TYR A 10 -16.73 -10.81 -17.33
C TYR A 10 -16.00 -9.67 -16.64
N CYS A 11 -16.65 -8.51 -16.57
CA CYS A 11 -16.22 -7.44 -15.69
C CYS A 11 -16.80 -7.70 -14.30
N PHE A 12 -15.93 -7.73 -13.28
CA PHE A 12 -16.33 -8.04 -11.91
C PHE A 12 -17.36 -7.04 -11.37
N ALA A 13 -17.07 -5.75 -11.44
CA ALA A 13 -17.97 -4.71 -10.95
C ALA A 13 -19.32 -4.75 -11.66
N CYS A 14 -19.30 -4.87 -12.99
CA CYS A 14 -20.52 -4.94 -13.78
C CYS A 14 -21.31 -6.23 -13.54
N LYS A 15 -20.66 -7.37 -13.31
CA LYS A 15 -21.36 -8.63 -13.01
C LYS A 15 -22.20 -8.51 -11.73
N LEU A 16 -21.75 -7.71 -10.77
CA LEU A 16 -22.40 -7.55 -9.47
C LEU A 16 -23.40 -6.39 -9.42
N PHE A 17 -23.13 -5.29 -10.14
CA PHE A 17 -23.86 -4.02 -9.96
C PHE A 17 -24.45 -3.43 -11.25
N SER A 18 -24.20 -4.04 -12.42
CA SER A 18 -24.83 -3.60 -13.66
C SER A 18 -26.25 -4.15 -13.76
N ASN A 19 -27.21 -3.28 -14.05
CA ASN A 19 -28.57 -3.66 -14.45
C ASN A 19 -28.82 -3.48 -15.96
N ASP A 20 -27.79 -3.10 -16.73
CA ASP A 20 -27.92 -2.86 -18.16
C ASP A 20 -27.91 -4.20 -18.91
N GLN A 21 -29.02 -4.53 -19.56
CA GLN A 21 -29.16 -5.73 -20.38
C GLN A 21 -28.20 -5.74 -21.57
N LYS A 22 -27.80 -4.58 -22.09
CA LYS A 22 -26.85 -4.45 -23.20
C LYS A 22 -25.41 -4.73 -22.79
N ASN A 23 -25.11 -4.72 -21.49
CA ASN A 23 -23.77 -4.94 -20.98
C ASN A 23 -23.37 -6.42 -21.07
N ARG A 24 -22.70 -6.80 -22.16
CA ARG A 24 -22.21 -8.16 -22.38
C ARG A 24 -21.23 -8.62 -21.31
N PHE A 25 -20.43 -7.72 -20.75
CA PHE A 25 -19.45 -8.03 -19.72
C PHE A 25 -20.08 -8.31 -18.35
N GLY A 26 -21.33 -7.88 -18.11
CA GLY A 26 -22.10 -8.19 -16.91
C GLY A 26 -22.99 -9.43 -17.07
N ASN A 27 -23.73 -9.55 -18.17
CA ASN A 27 -24.79 -10.56 -18.25
C ASN A 27 -24.29 -11.91 -18.77
N VAL A 28 -23.96 -11.96 -20.06
CA VAL A 28 -23.72 -13.21 -20.81
C VAL A 28 -22.24 -13.60 -20.82
N GLY A 29 -21.35 -12.62 -20.86
CA GLY A 29 -19.91 -12.79 -21.04
C GLY A 29 -19.44 -12.34 -22.42
N PHE A 30 -18.19 -11.89 -22.48
CA PHE A 30 -17.51 -11.48 -23.71
C PHE A 30 -16.56 -12.58 -24.19
N GLN A 31 -16.58 -12.90 -25.49
CA GLN A 31 -15.80 -14.02 -26.06
C GLN A 31 -15.05 -13.66 -27.35
N ASP A 32 -15.27 -12.46 -27.91
CA ASP A 32 -14.69 -12.08 -29.19
C ASP A 32 -13.27 -11.53 -29.00
N TRP A 33 -12.34 -12.44 -28.72
CA TRP A 33 -10.94 -12.13 -28.42
C TRP A 33 -10.25 -11.30 -29.52
N LYS A 34 -10.66 -11.47 -30.79
CA LYS A 34 -10.10 -10.73 -31.92
C LYS A 34 -10.37 -9.23 -31.84
N HIS A 35 -11.46 -8.85 -31.18
CA HIS A 35 -11.87 -7.45 -31.01
C HIS A 35 -11.89 -7.04 -29.53
N ALA A 36 -11.16 -7.76 -28.68
CA ALA A 36 -11.16 -7.55 -27.23
C ALA A 36 -10.73 -6.13 -26.84
N ASP A 37 -9.64 -5.63 -27.43
CA ASP A 37 -9.09 -4.30 -27.12
C ASP A 37 -10.14 -3.19 -27.29
N ARG A 38 -10.75 -3.11 -28.47
CA ARG A 38 -11.83 -2.16 -28.75
C ARG A 38 -13.04 -2.37 -27.84
N ALA A 39 -13.46 -3.61 -27.63
CA ALA A 39 -14.64 -3.92 -26.82
C ALA A 39 -14.43 -3.58 -25.33
N LEU A 40 -13.23 -3.82 -24.81
CA LEU A 40 -12.83 -3.46 -23.46
C LEU A 40 -12.77 -1.95 -23.30
N SER A 41 -12.12 -1.23 -24.23
CA SER A 41 -12.06 0.23 -24.20
C SER A 41 -13.45 0.86 -24.21
N MET A 42 -14.36 0.39 -25.08
CA MET A 42 -15.74 0.87 -25.10
C MET A 42 -16.50 0.55 -23.82
N HIS A 43 -16.22 -0.60 -23.21
CA HIS A 43 -16.85 -1.01 -21.95
C HIS A 43 -16.36 -0.17 -20.77
N GLU A 44 -15.05 0.02 -20.62
CA GLU A 44 -14.43 0.79 -19.54
C GLU A 44 -14.92 2.25 -19.55
N ASN A 45 -15.19 2.81 -20.73
CA ASN A 45 -15.72 4.16 -20.90
C ASN A 45 -17.26 4.23 -20.90
N SER A 46 -17.96 3.12 -20.68
CA SER A 46 -19.43 3.11 -20.65
C SER A 46 -19.96 3.64 -19.32
N GLU A 47 -21.06 4.39 -19.37
CA GLU A 47 -21.74 4.91 -18.17
C GLU A 47 -22.09 3.78 -17.19
N CYS A 48 -22.57 2.65 -17.72
CA CYS A 48 -22.90 1.50 -16.89
C CYS A 48 -21.69 0.94 -16.13
N HIS A 49 -20.50 0.92 -16.74
CA HIS A 49 -19.28 0.51 -16.06
C HIS A 49 -18.90 1.52 -14.97
N CYS A 50 -18.93 2.81 -15.30
CA CYS A 50 -18.65 3.89 -14.35
C CYS A 50 -19.57 3.81 -13.12
N CYS A 51 -20.89 3.66 -13.31
CA CYS A 51 -21.83 3.50 -12.20
C CYS A 51 -21.57 2.25 -11.35
N ALA A 52 -21.25 1.13 -11.99
CA ALA A 52 -20.91 -0.11 -11.30
C ALA A 52 -19.60 0.03 -10.48
N MET A 53 -18.60 0.71 -11.03
CA MET A 53 -17.34 1.00 -10.36
C MET A 53 -17.53 1.95 -9.17
N VAL A 54 -18.30 3.02 -9.33
CA VAL A 54 -18.65 3.93 -8.22
C VAL A 54 -19.37 3.15 -7.11
N THR A 55 -20.32 2.28 -7.46
CA THR A 55 -21.04 1.46 -6.47
C THR A 55 -20.10 0.51 -5.74
N LEU A 56 -19.17 -0.14 -6.45
CA LEU A 56 -18.17 -1.01 -5.86
C LEU A 56 -17.28 -0.23 -4.88
N THR A 57 -16.70 0.89 -5.31
CA THR A 57 -15.81 1.71 -4.47
C THR A 57 -16.53 2.23 -3.23
N THR A 58 -17.73 2.80 -3.38
CA THR A 58 -18.52 3.30 -2.25
C THR A 58 -18.86 2.19 -1.26
N ARG A 59 -19.15 0.96 -1.75
CA ARG A 59 -19.41 -0.18 -0.87
C ARG A 59 -18.15 -0.70 -0.18
N MET A 60 -16.99 -0.64 -0.84
CA MET A 60 -15.72 -1.01 -0.24
C MET A 60 -15.28 -0.02 0.86
N ASP A 61 -15.64 1.25 0.71
CA ASP A 61 -15.35 2.29 1.69
C ASP A 61 -16.41 2.41 2.79
N ALA A 62 -17.59 1.79 2.61
CA ALA A 62 -18.68 1.84 3.58
C ALA A 62 -18.32 1.15 4.90
N GLU A 63 -18.81 1.71 6.01
CA GLU A 63 -18.58 1.12 7.33
C GLU A 63 -19.32 -0.23 7.46
N GLY A 64 -18.59 -1.31 7.73
CA GLY A 64 -19.16 -2.64 7.98
C GLY A 64 -18.65 -3.76 7.08
N CYS A 65 -17.74 -3.49 6.14
CA CYS A 65 -17.06 -4.56 5.42
C CYS A 65 -16.21 -5.41 6.37
N ILE A 66 -16.22 -6.74 6.15
CA ILE A 66 -15.52 -7.72 7.00
C ILE A 66 -14.01 -7.43 7.06
N ASP A 67 -13.45 -6.88 5.99
CA ASP A 67 -12.04 -6.53 5.86
C ASP A 67 -11.66 -5.17 6.45
N LYS A 68 -12.62 -4.35 6.94
CA LYS A 68 -12.34 -3.01 7.49
C LYS A 68 -11.28 -3.05 8.59
N CYS A 69 -11.39 -3.97 9.55
CA CYS A 69 -10.43 -4.11 10.65
C CYS A 69 -9.04 -4.49 10.13
N LEU A 70 -8.97 -5.43 9.18
CA LEU A 70 -7.71 -5.89 8.60
C LEU A 70 -7.02 -4.78 7.80
N VAL A 71 -7.77 -4.08 6.95
CA VAL A 71 -7.26 -2.95 6.16
C VAL A 71 -6.79 -1.82 7.07
N THR A 72 -7.52 -1.52 8.13
CA THR A 72 -7.15 -0.49 9.10
C THR A 72 -5.85 -0.86 9.84
N GLN A 73 -5.73 -2.10 10.32
CA GLN A 73 -4.51 -2.58 10.97
C GLN A 73 -3.31 -2.52 10.01
N TYR A 74 -3.47 -3.02 8.78
CA TYR A 74 -2.41 -2.99 7.77
C TYR A 74 -1.95 -1.56 7.48
N ARG A 75 -2.90 -0.62 7.29
CA ARG A 75 -2.58 0.79 7.05
C ARG A 75 -1.87 1.41 8.26
N ALA A 76 -2.28 1.11 9.48
CA ALA A 76 -1.64 1.60 10.70
C ALA A 76 -0.21 1.10 10.85
N GLU A 77 0.04 -0.20 10.60
CA GLU A 77 1.39 -0.77 10.62
C GLU A 77 2.28 -0.16 9.53
N LYS A 78 1.75 0.00 8.32
CA LYS A 78 2.46 0.67 7.22
C LYS A 78 2.83 2.11 7.57
N GLN A 79 1.92 2.85 8.20
CA GLN A 79 2.18 4.23 8.61
C GLN A 79 3.24 4.28 9.71
N TYR A 80 3.12 3.43 10.73
CA TYR A 80 4.11 3.30 11.79
C TYR A 80 5.52 3.09 11.23
N TRP A 81 5.70 2.16 10.30
CA TRP A 81 7.01 1.92 9.69
C TRP A 81 7.52 3.10 8.86
N ARG A 82 6.65 3.83 8.16
CA ARG A 82 7.04 5.07 7.47
C ARG A 82 7.50 6.15 8.45
N ASP A 83 6.84 6.27 9.59
CA ASP A 83 7.20 7.25 10.62
C ASP A 83 8.55 6.91 11.26
N VAL A 84 8.80 5.61 11.52
CA VAL A 84 10.10 5.12 11.99
C VAL A 84 11.19 5.42 10.96
N LEU A 85 10.97 5.10 9.68
CA LEU A 85 11.94 5.38 8.61
C LEU A 85 12.23 6.89 8.45
N SER A 86 11.19 7.72 8.53
CA SER A 86 11.32 9.19 8.51
C SER A 86 12.16 9.69 9.68
N CYS A 87 11.96 9.14 10.88
CA CYS A 87 12.76 9.48 12.05
C CYS A 87 14.24 9.12 11.86
N VAL A 88 14.54 7.91 11.39
CA VAL A 88 15.92 7.47 11.09
C VAL A 88 16.56 8.40 10.07
N LEU A 89 15.85 8.73 8.99
CA LEU A 89 16.35 9.65 7.96
C LEU A 89 16.66 11.04 8.52
N ASN A 90 15.78 11.59 9.37
CA ASN A 90 16.00 12.89 10.00
C ASN A 90 17.23 12.88 10.92
N VAL A 91 17.48 11.77 11.64
CA VAL A 91 18.66 11.65 12.49
C VAL A 91 19.93 11.50 11.66
N VAL A 92 19.92 10.64 10.63
CA VAL A 92 21.06 10.53 9.69
C VAL A 92 21.36 11.89 9.07
N ARG A 93 20.35 12.63 8.60
CA ARG A 93 20.53 13.99 8.08
C ARG A 93 21.16 14.92 9.12
N PHE A 94 20.63 14.93 10.35
CA PHE A 94 21.13 15.77 11.44
C PHE A 94 22.61 15.50 11.78
N LEU A 95 23.00 14.21 11.80
CA LEU A 95 24.37 13.79 12.09
C LEU A 95 25.31 14.13 10.92
N ALA A 96 24.88 13.87 9.69
CA ALA A 96 25.64 14.18 8.47
C ALA A 96 25.92 15.69 8.36
N GLU A 97 24.91 16.54 8.58
CA GLU A 97 25.05 18.01 8.57
C GLU A 97 26.08 18.52 9.60
N ARG A 98 26.33 17.77 10.67
CA ARG A 98 27.21 18.16 11.78
C ARG A 98 28.53 17.42 11.79
N GLY A 99 28.78 16.54 10.82
CA GLY A 99 29.98 15.69 10.79
C GLY A 99 30.10 14.77 12.01
N LEU A 100 28.97 14.40 12.62
CA LEU A 100 28.94 13.50 13.78
C LEU A 100 28.95 12.05 13.32
N ALA A 101 29.56 11.17 14.11
CA ALA A 101 29.53 9.74 13.84
C ALA A 101 28.08 9.21 13.85
N PHE A 102 27.72 8.42 12.83
CA PHE A 102 26.40 7.79 12.73
C PHE A 102 26.18 6.74 13.82
N CYS A 103 27.27 6.12 14.31
CA CYS A 103 27.27 5.08 15.32
C CYS A 103 28.28 5.46 16.42
N SER A 104 27.81 5.57 17.67
CA SER A 104 28.68 5.64 18.84
C SER A 104 28.99 4.21 19.29
N GLU A 105 30.16 3.99 19.92
CA GLU A 105 30.77 2.69 20.26
C GLU A 105 29.93 1.73 21.13
N ASN A 106 28.72 2.13 21.57
CA ASN A 106 27.76 1.22 22.15
C ASN A 106 26.76 0.84 21.06
N GLU A 107 26.80 -0.42 20.64
CA GLU A 107 26.02 -1.12 19.58
C GLU A 107 24.48 -1.07 19.75
N ILE A 108 23.97 -0.13 20.52
CA ILE A 108 22.57 0.18 20.68
C ILE A 108 22.31 1.41 19.82
N LEU A 109 21.63 1.20 18.68
CA LEU A 109 21.00 2.32 17.97
C LEU A 109 19.80 2.81 18.82
N GLY A 110 20.17 3.66 19.77
CA GLY A 110 19.38 4.03 20.93
C GLY A 110 20.26 4.87 21.84
N SER A 111 21.04 5.80 21.26
CA SER A 111 21.44 6.96 22.03
C SER A 111 20.18 7.51 22.71
N PRO A 112 20.29 8.13 23.91
CA PRO A 112 19.15 8.73 24.58
C PRO A 112 18.31 9.59 23.63
N PHE A 113 18.94 10.18 22.61
CA PHE A 113 18.31 10.97 21.56
C PHE A 113 17.37 10.17 20.63
N LEU A 114 17.82 9.05 20.03
CA LEU A 114 16.96 8.28 19.12
C LEU A 114 15.84 7.56 19.87
N GLY A 115 16.17 7.00 21.03
CA GLY A 115 15.19 6.35 21.91
C GLY A 115 14.15 7.33 22.44
N GLN A 116 14.55 8.56 22.84
CA GLN A 116 13.60 9.60 23.23
C GLN A 116 12.79 10.13 22.03
N HIS A 117 13.39 10.28 20.86
CA HIS A 117 12.67 10.77 19.67
C HIS A 117 11.65 9.74 19.17
N ILE A 118 12.00 8.44 19.18
CA ILE A 118 11.08 7.34 18.88
C ILE A 118 10.04 7.17 19.99
N ASN A 119 10.39 7.33 21.28
CA ASN A 119 9.38 7.28 22.37
C ASN A 119 8.43 8.49 22.37
N LYS A 120 8.89 9.65 21.90
CA LYS A 120 8.08 10.88 21.85
C LYS A 120 7.19 10.95 20.62
N HIS A 121 7.60 10.34 19.51
CA HIS A 121 6.88 10.38 18.23
C HIS A 121 6.34 9.03 17.74
N GLY A 122 6.80 7.92 18.31
CA GLY A 122 6.29 6.58 18.10
C GLY A 122 5.32 6.19 19.21
N ASN A 123 4.15 5.69 18.83
CA ASN A 123 3.10 5.32 19.78
C ASN A 123 3.62 4.31 20.82
N MET A 124 3.66 4.77 22.07
CA MET A 124 4.07 4.01 23.24
C MET A 124 3.04 2.90 23.50
N GLY A 125 3.40 1.63 23.30
CA GLY A 125 2.49 0.52 23.64
C GLY A 125 2.76 -0.87 23.07
N ARG A 126 3.66 -1.04 22.09
CA ARG A 126 4.03 -2.38 21.60
C ARG A 126 5.46 -2.72 22.00
N SER A 127 5.56 -3.65 22.94
CA SER A 127 6.73 -4.27 23.56
C SER A 127 8.00 -4.38 22.68
N HIS A 128 9.07 -3.76 23.16
CA HIS A 128 10.39 -4.38 23.38
C HIS A 128 11.12 -5.09 22.21
N ALA A 129 10.99 -4.60 20.98
CA ALA A 129 11.92 -4.96 19.91
C ALA A 129 12.66 -3.71 19.41
N SER A 130 13.96 -3.65 19.60
CA SER A 130 14.82 -2.69 18.90
C SER A 130 14.95 -3.15 17.45
N TYR A 131 13.99 -2.77 16.60
CA TYR A 131 13.96 -3.14 15.17
C TYR A 131 15.08 -2.49 14.33
N LEU A 132 16.04 -1.85 14.98
CA LEU A 132 17.14 -1.09 14.39
C LEU A 132 18.46 -1.61 14.99
N SER A 133 18.86 -2.82 14.60
CA SER A 133 20.22 -3.29 14.86
C SER A 133 21.23 -2.44 14.08
N SER A 134 22.49 -2.45 14.50
CA SER A 134 23.59 -1.80 13.76
C SER A 134 23.62 -2.21 12.29
N THR A 135 23.44 -3.50 12.01
CA THR A 135 23.38 -4.07 10.66
C THR A 135 22.27 -3.47 9.80
N ILE A 136 21.06 -3.36 10.34
CA ILE A 136 19.93 -2.76 9.62
C ILE A 136 20.21 -1.29 9.31
N CYS A 137 20.87 -0.57 10.21
CA CYS A 137 21.18 0.84 10.02
C CYS A 137 22.27 1.07 8.97
N GLU A 138 23.31 0.24 8.96
CA GLU A 138 24.34 0.26 7.93
C GLU A 138 23.76 -0.07 6.56
N GLU A 139 22.87 -1.08 6.46
CA GLU A 139 22.14 -1.38 5.24
C GLU A 139 21.32 -0.17 4.77
N PHE A 140 20.61 0.50 5.67
CA PHE A 140 19.87 1.73 5.33
C PHE A 140 20.78 2.87 4.89
N ILE A 141 21.91 3.09 5.55
CA ILE A 141 22.89 4.12 5.18
C ILE A 141 23.50 3.81 3.81
N ALA A 142 23.84 2.55 3.54
CA ALA A 142 24.33 2.11 2.24
C ALA A 142 23.29 2.36 1.12
N LEU A 143 22.02 2.00 1.35
CA LEU A 143 20.92 2.26 0.43
C LEU A 143 20.68 3.76 0.19
N LEU A 144 20.82 4.59 1.23
CA LEU A 144 20.75 6.05 1.08
C LEU A 144 21.95 6.57 0.27
N GLY A 145 23.15 6.03 0.51
CA GLY A 145 24.36 6.37 -0.25
C GLY A 145 24.22 6.05 -1.75
N GLU A 146 23.73 4.87 -2.10
CA GLU A 146 23.53 4.45 -3.50
C GLU A 146 22.52 5.31 -4.29
N LYS A 147 21.62 6.01 -3.61
CA LYS A 147 20.59 6.84 -4.25
C LYS A 147 20.91 8.34 -4.25
N VAL A 148 21.84 8.77 -3.41
CA VAL A 148 22.22 10.18 -3.27
C VAL A 148 23.50 10.50 -4.05
N PHE A 149 24.30 9.48 -4.41
CA PHE A 149 25.43 9.55 -5.34
C PHE A 149 25.11 8.81 -6.65
#